data_AF-A0A2V2RWZ5-F1
#
_entry.id   AF-A0A2V2RWZ5-F1
#
_cell.length_a   1.000
_cell.length_b   1.000
_cell.length_c   1.000
_cell.angle_alpha   90.00
_cell.angle_beta   90.00
_cell.angle_gamma   90.00
#
_symmetry.space_group_name_H-M   'P 1'
#
loop_
_entity.id
_entity.type
_entity.pdbx_description
1 polymer ?
#
loop_
_entity_poly.entity_id
_entity_poly.type
_entity_poly.pdbx_seq_one_letter_code
_entity_poly.pdbx_strand_id
1 'polypeptide(L)'
;MNAVSHRRGRQFSLSPVEGERAGVRRNFDQNCGSWKNYPLLIAAWERVLFFHFLFPPDLIRPEVPPDFDLDLYEGEACVSLIALTMRHFRPCRTLSIAGLCRLIRTQRFLNLRTYVRCDGEPGAFFFHGWLSQPFGLGLPSRALGLSYTFGLLDYQHDPKKGLLEGVVRERNSPEQFKYRAFIDPGINAEFCPPGSLAEFALERYTGFFSWKGSPFAFRAWHPPWKQVQISPTIRDHNLVTRRFPWFGEGRLVSAHFAPGFEDVWLGRVHRVQQGSGRLLPKPGSRSALFEMP
;
A
#
# COMPACT_ATOMS: atom_id res chain seq x y z
N MET A 1 -49.93 -5.35 -49.86
CA MET A 1 -50.28 -4.84 -48.52
C MET A 1 -49.45 -5.58 -47.48
N ASN A 2 -48.62 -4.82 -46.76
CA ASN A 2 -48.16 -4.99 -45.37
C ASN A 2 -46.65 -4.71 -45.22
N ALA A 3 -46.40 -3.55 -44.63
CA ALA A 3 -45.12 -3.09 -44.11
C ALA A 3 -44.85 -3.70 -42.75
N VAL A 4 -43.58 -4.02 -42.44
CA VAL A 4 -43.09 -4.15 -41.05
C VAL A 4 -41.66 -3.60 -40.93
N SER A 5 -41.59 -2.32 -40.53
CA SER A 5 -40.77 -1.75 -39.45
C SER A 5 -39.32 -2.23 -39.25
N HIS A 6 -38.37 -1.39 -39.68
CA HIS A 6 -37.03 -1.26 -39.10
C HIS A 6 -37.11 -0.88 -37.60
N ARG A 7 -36.67 -1.76 -36.69
CA ARG A 7 -36.31 -1.35 -35.33
C ARG A 7 -34.86 -0.87 -35.31
N ARG A 8 -34.67 0.44 -35.14
CA ARG A 8 -33.39 1.04 -34.74
C ARG A 8 -32.98 0.44 -33.39
N GLY A 9 -31.82 -0.21 -33.34
CA GLY A 9 -31.17 -0.59 -32.09
C GLY A 9 -30.88 0.67 -31.27
N ARG A 10 -31.35 0.69 -30.02
CA ARG A 10 -30.99 1.71 -29.04
C ARG A 10 -29.48 1.63 -28.81
N GLN A 11 -28.77 2.69 -29.16
CA GLN A 11 -27.38 2.89 -28.78
C GLN A 11 -27.39 3.19 -27.27
N PHE A 12 -27.02 2.19 -26.45
CA PHE A 12 -26.83 2.40 -25.01
C PHE A 12 -25.60 3.29 -24.84
N SER A 13 -25.82 4.57 -24.50
CA SER A 13 -24.76 5.44 -24.00
C SER A 13 -24.41 4.98 -22.58
N LEU A 14 -23.22 4.41 -22.41
CA LEU A 14 -22.67 4.10 -21.10
C LEU A 14 -22.58 5.38 -20.28
N SER A 15 -23.01 5.31 -19.03
CA SER A 15 -22.87 6.42 -18.08
C SER A 15 -21.38 6.73 -17.84
N PRO A 16 -21.00 7.98 -17.53
CA PRO A 16 -19.59 8.37 -17.36
C PRO A 16 -18.82 7.48 -16.36
N VAL A 17 -19.50 6.95 -15.34
CA VAL A 17 -18.97 6.08 -14.30
C VAL A 17 -18.64 4.66 -14.80
N GLU A 18 -19.35 4.15 -15.81
CA GLU A 18 -19.06 2.84 -16.41
C GLU A 18 -17.90 2.89 -17.40
N GLY A 19 -17.69 4.05 -18.04
CA GLY A 19 -16.53 4.31 -18.89
C GLY A 19 -15.21 4.26 -18.13
N GLU A 20 -15.19 4.79 -16.91
CA GLU A 20 -14.03 4.77 -15.99
C GLU A 20 -13.74 3.37 -15.44
N ARG A 21 -14.79 2.59 -15.12
CA ARG A 21 -14.70 1.17 -14.73
C ARG A 21 -14.11 0.29 -15.84
N ALA A 22 -14.44 0.58 -17.10
CA ALA A 22 -13.82 -0.06 -18.25
C ALA A 22 -12.38 0.41 -18.48
N GLY A 23 -11.99 1.60 -17.98
CA GLY A 23 -10.62 2.12 -18.03
C GLY A 23 -9.68 1.39 -17.07
N VAL A 24 -10.12 1.08 -15.84
CA VAL A 24 -9.33 0.32 -14.86
C VAL A 24 -9.13 -1.13 -15.31
N ARG A 25 -10.18 -1.80 -15.83
CA ARG A 25 -10.05 -3.14 -16.45
C ARG A 25 -9.22 -3.13 -17.74
N ARG A 26 -9.34 -2.12 -18.60
CA ARG A 26 -8.51 -2.00 -19.80
C ARG A 26 -7.04 -1.71 -19.46
N ASN A 27 -6.75 -0.91 -18.43
CA ASN A 27 -5.39 -0.71 -17.94
C ASN A 27 -4.80 -1.96 -17.28
N PHE A 28 -5.64 -2.82 -16.68
CA PHE A 28 -5.24 -4.13 -16.16
C PHE A 28 -4.76 -5.06 -17.29
N ASP A 29 -5.51 -5.15 -18.41
CA ASP A 29 -5.13 -5.99 -19.56
C ASP A 29 -4.03 -5.37 -20.45
N GLN A 30 -4.00 -4.04 -20.63
CA GLN A 30 -3.05 -3.37 -21.53
C GLN A 30 -1.64 -3.22 -20.94
N ASN A 31 -1.48 -3.16 -19.61
CA ASN A 31 -0.16 -2.99 -19.00
C ASN A 31 0.64 -4.31 -18.86
N CYS A 32 0.08 -5.49 -19.18
CA CYS A 32 0.81 -6.76 -19.10
C CYS A 32 1.97 -6.94 -20.12
N GLY A 33 2.28 -5.94 -20.95
CA GLY A 33 3.37 -6.00 -21.95
C GLY A 33 4.80 -5.90 -21.39
N SER A 34 4.99 -5.46 -20.14
CA SER A 34 6.30 -5.27 -19.51
C SER A 34 6.56 -6.32 -18.43
N TRP A 35 7.78 -6.87 -18.33
CA TRP A 35 8.17 -7.82 -17.28
C TRP A 35 7.96 -7.27 -15.86
N LYS A 36 7.92 -5.94 -15.70
CA LYS A 36 7.62 -5.25 -14.43
C LYS A 36 6.17 -5.47 -13.98
N ASN A 37 5.28 -5.83 -14.91
CA ASN A 37 3.85 -5.98 -14.71
C ASN A 37 3.40 -7.45 -14.56
N TYR A 38 4.34 -8.40 -14.52
CA TYR A 38 4.03 -9.80 -14.23
C TYR A 38 4.04 -10.05 -12.72
N PRO A 39 3.04 -10.80 -12.19
CA PRO A 39 3.03 -11.17 -10.78
C PRO A 39 4.25 -12.04 -10.46
N LEU A 40 5.00 -11.66 -9.44
CA LEU A 40 6.04 -12.48 -8.84
C LEU A 40 5.43 -13.48 -7.84
N LEU A 41 4.45 -13.00 -7.09
CA LEU A 41 3.86 -13.68 -5.95
C LEU A 41 2.36 -13.36 -5.90
N ILE A 42 1.54 -14.38 -5.67
CA ILE A 42 0.12 -14.22 -5.38
C ILE A 42 -0.09 -14.54 -3.91
N ALA A 43 -0.86 -13.72 -3.20
CA ALA A 43 -1.23 -13.97 -1.81
C ALA A 43 -2.68 -13.57 -1.58
N ALA A 44 -3.35 -14.29 -0.68
CA ALA A 44 -4.62 -13.85 -0.14
C ALA A 44 -4.35 -12.74 0.87
N TRP A 45 -5.09 -11.64 0.78
CA TRP A 45 -5.14 -10.57 1.78
C TRP A 45 -6.47 -10.70 2.50
N GLU A 46 -6.45 -10.93 3.80
CA GLU A 46 -7.64 -11.20 4.58
C GLU A 46 -7.84 -10.15 5.66
N ARG A 47 -9.10 -9.73 5.83
CA ARG A 47 -9.60 -8.99 7.01
C ARG A 47 -8.71 -7.80 7.34
N VAL A 48 -8.60 -6.88 6.41
CA VAL A 48 -7.65 -5.76 6.47
C VAL A 48 -8.26 -4.63 7.27
N LEU A 49 -7.48 -4.05 8.18
CA LEU A 49 -7.84 -2.83 8.90
C LEU A 49 -6.94 -1.69 8.46
N PHE A 50 -7.56 -0.58 8.13
CA PHE A 50 -6.90 0.67 7.76
C PHE A 50 -7.20 1.72 8.82
N PHE A 51 -6.17 2.41 9.30
CA PHE A 51 -6.27 3.55 10.20
C PHE A 51 -5.66 4.75 9.49
N HIS A 52 -6.44 5.80 9.22
CA HIS A 52 -6.01 6.98 8.48
C HIS A 52 -5.87 8.17 9.41
N PHE A 53 -4.68 8.77 9.37
CA PHE A 53 -4.31 9.93 10.14
C PHE A 53 -4.01 11.08 9.17
N LEU A 54 -4.42 12.29 9.52
CA LEU A 54 -4.03 13.49 8.78
C LEU A 54 -2.99 14.27 9.57
N PHE A 55 -2.06 14.85 8.83
CA PHE A 55 -0.93 15.61 9.32
C PHE A 55 -0.71 16.86 8.46
N PRO A 56 -0.19 17.95 9.04
CA PRO A 56 0.37 19.04 8.26
C PRO A 56 1.44 18.52 7.29
N PRO A 57 1.42 18.92 6.01
CA PRO A 57 2.40 18.44 5.02
C PRO A 57 3.86 18.67 5.42
N ASP A 58 4.14 19.79 6.08
CA ASP A 58 5.49 20.18 6.51
C ASP A 58 6.08 19.23 7.56
N LEU A 59 5.22 18.52 8.31
CA LEU A 59 5.66 17.51 9.28
C LEU A 59 6.09 16.21 8.58
N ILE A 60 5.43 15.85 7.48
CA ILE A 60 5.64 14.57 6.78
C ILE A 60 6.67 14.68 5.67
N ARG A 61 6.81 15.85 5.04
CA ARG A 61 7.74 16.10 3.93
C ARG A 61 9.20 15.74 4.26
N PRO A 62 9.76 16.05 5.45
CA PRO A 62 11.14 15.68 5.80
C PRO A 62 11.36 14.17 5.90
N GLU A 63 10.31 13.41 6.19
CA GLU A 63 10.35 11.95 6.40
C GLU A 63 10.31 11.17 5.08
N VAL A 64 9.91 11.83 3.99
CA VAL A 64 9.82 11.24 2.65
C VAL A 64 11.04 11.65 1.81
N PRO A 65 11.72 10.71 1.13
CA PRO A 65 12.84 11.02 0.25
C PRO A 65 12.45 12.04 -0.85
N PRO A 66 13.38 12.92 -1.26
CA PRO A 66 13.10 13.99 -2.23
C PRO A 66 12.76 13.46 -3.64
N ASP A 67 12.95 12.16 -3.87
CA ASP A 67 12.58 11.45 -5.10
C ASP A 67 11.06 11.26 -5.27
N PHE A 68 10.29 11.52 -4.22
CA PHE A 68 8.85 11.33 -4.16
C PHE A 68 8.18 12.63 -3.77
N ASP A 69 7.17 13.06 -4.53
CA ASP A 69 6.32 14.20 -4.18
C ASP A 69 5.20 13.75 -3.25
N LEU A 70 4.84 14.54 -2.23
CA LEU A 70 3.69 14.16 -1.39
C LEU A 70 2.39 14.28 -2.18
N ASP A 71 1.56 13.24 -2.15
CA ASP A 71 0.18 13.30 -2.66
C ASP A 71 -0.71 13.67 -1.47
N LEU A 72 -1.35 14.83 -1.54
CA LEU A 72 -2.13 15.39 -0.43
C LEU A 72 -3.62 15.11 -0.62
N TYR A 73 -4.31 14.84 0.48
CA TYR A 73 -5.77 14.75 0.51
C TYR A 73 -6.32 16.04 1.10
N GLU A 74 -7.07 16.81 0.31
CA GLU A 74 -7.65 18.09 0.74
C GLU A 74 -6.60 19.06 1.37
N GLY A 75 -5.36 19.00 0.89
CA GLY A 75 -4.25 19.82 1.40
C GLY A 75 -3.51 19.25 2.61
N GLU A 76 -3.95 18.13 3.18
CA GLU A 76 -3.29 17.44 4.29
C GLU A 76 -2.52 16.20 3.84
N ALA A 77 -1.43 15.88 4.54
CA ALA A 77 -0.70 14.64 4.32
C ALA A 77 -1.40 13.50 5.05
N CYS A 78 -1.90 12.53 4.30
CA CYS A 78 -2.47 11.32 4.90
C CYS A 78 -1.36 10.30 5.19
N VAL A 79 -1.38 9.75 6.40
CA VAL A 79 -0.55 8.62 6.81
C VAL A 79 -1.48 7.52 7.28
N SER A 80 -1.24 6.31 6.79
CA SER A 80 -2.05 5.14 7.10
C SER A 80 -1.24 4.08 7.80
N LEU A 81 -1.84 3.53 8.85
CA LEU A 81 -1.37 2.32 9.49
C LEU A 81 -2.32 1.18 9.10
N ILE A 82 -1.77 0.06 8.63
CA ILE A 82 -2.58 -1.00 8.04
C ILE A 82 -2.21 -2.34 8.65
N ALA A 83 -3.19 -2.97 9.30
CA ALA A 83 -3.07 -4.31 9.85
C ALA A 83 -3.68 -5.32 8.88
N LEU A 84 -2.81 -6.09 8.24
CA LEU A 84 -3.13 -7.02 7.17
C LEU A 84 -2.74 -8.45 7.57
N THR A 85 -3.60 -9.43 7.29
CA THR A 85 -3.22 -10.85 7.30
C THR A 85 -3.05 -11.32 5.86
N MET A 86 -1.88 -11.85 5.54
CA MET A 86 -1.56 -12.46 4.25
C MET A 86 -1.49 -13.99 4.38
N ARG A 87 -2.09 -14.71 3.44
CA ARG A 87 -2.08 -16.17 3.39
C ARG A 87 -1.84 -16.70 1.98
N HIS A 88 -1.69 -18.02 1.86
CA HIS A 88 -1.73 -18.73 0.57
C HIS A 88 -0.74 -18.19 -0.47
N PHE A 89 0.48 -17.89 -0.01
CA PHE A 89 1.57 -17.41 -0.84
C PHE A 89 1.91 -18.42 -1.95
N ARG A 90 1.69 -18.01 -3.20
CA ARG A 90 1.91 -18.78 -4.42
C ARG A 90 2.90 -18.04 -5.32
N PRO A 91 4.15 -18.51 -5.47
CA PRO A 91 5.07 -17.91 -6.44
C PRO A 91 4.63 -18.25 -7.87
N CYS A 92 4.63 -17.27 -8.78
CA CYS A 92 4.16 -17.46 -10.16
C CYS A 92 5.20 -18.11 -11.08
N ARG A 93 6.46 -18.18 -10.67
CA ARG A 93 7.52 -18.91 -11.37
C ARG A 93 8.09 -20.02 -10.49
N THR A 94 8.54 -21.09 -11.12
CA THR A 94 9.34 -22.19 -10.54
C THR A 94 10.73 -21.70 -10.13
N LEU A 95 10.80 -20.72 -9.24
CA LEU A 95 12.02 -20.41 -8.51
C LEU A 95 12.10 -21.35 -7.31
N SER A 96 13.33 -21.73 -6.92
CA SER A 96 13.63 -22.64 -5.79
C SER A 96 13.07 -22.19 -4.43
N ILE A 97 12.44 -21.02 -4.37
CA ILE A 97 11.73 -20.42 -3.23
C ILE A 97 10.32 -20.99 -3.00
N ALA A 98 9.80 -21.86 -3.88
CA ALA A 98 8.52 -22.54 -3.65
C ALA A 98 8.48 -23.32 -2.33
N GLY A 99 9.62 -23.86 -1.86
CA GLY A 99 9.74 -24.46 -0.54
C GLY A 99 9.66 -23.44 0.61
N LEU A 100 10.24 -22.25 0.43
CA LEU A 100 10.21 -21.18 1.43
C LEU A 100 8.81 -20.58 1.57
N CYS A 101 8.05 -20.43 0.48
CA CYS A 101 6.64 -20.01 0.55
C CYS A 101 5.76 -20.98 1.35
N ARG A 102 6.07 -22.29 1.35
CA ARG A 102 5.35 -23.27 2.20
C ARG A 102 5.62 -23.09 3.69
N LEU A 103 6.81 -22.59 4.06
CA LEU A 103 7.16 -22.31 5.45
C LEU A 103 6.53 -21.01 5.96
N ILE A 104 6.09 -20.13 5.05
CA ILE A 104 5.54 -18.80 5.36
C ILE A 104 4.02 -18.81 5.09
N ARG A 105 3.28 -19.80 5.61
CA ARG A 105 1.84 -20.01 5.27
C ARG A 105 0.94 -18.81 5.57
N THR A 106 1.13 -18.20 6.73
CA THR A 106 0.34 -17.06 7.22
C THR A 106 1.31 -16.02 7.74
N GLN A 107 1.19 -14.79 7.26
CA GLN A 107 1.97 -13.65 7.74
C GLN A 107 1.03 -12.53 8.11
N ARG A 108 1.24 -11.94 9.27
CA ARG A 108 0.60 -10.69 9.64
C ARG A 108 1.58 -9.56 9.39
N PHE A 109 1.05 -8.45 8.90
CA PHE A 109 1.85 -7.30 8.52
C PHE A 109 1.14 -6.04 8.98
N LEU A 110 1.80 -5.30 9.88
CA LEU A 110 1.45 -3.91 10.17
C LEU A 110 2.33 -3.04 9.27
N ASN A 111 1.77 -2.18 8.44
CA ASN A 111 2.58 -1.23 7.67
C ASN A 111 2.17 0.20 7.92
N LEU A 112 3.16 1.06 8.11
CA LEU A 112 3.04 2.51 8.17
C LEU A 112 3.42 3.08 6.82
N ARG A 113 2.48 3.79 6.18
CA ARG A 113 2.67 4.34 4.84
C ARG A 113 2.08 5.73 4.70
N THR A 114 2.62 6.53 3.81
CA THR A 114 1.99 7.78 3.31
C THR A 114 1.75 7.67 1.81
N TYR A 115 1.25 8.74 1.20
CA TYR A 115 0.86 8.78 -0.20
C TYR A 115 1.76 9.75 -0.95
N VAL A 116 2.30 9.26 -2.06
CA VAL A 116 3.27 10.00 -2.85
C VAL A 116 3.00 9.84 -4.33
N ARG A 117 3.58 10.73 -5.13
CA ARG A 117 3.73 10.58 -6.57
C ARG A 117 5.21 10.42 -6.91
N CYS A 118 5.48 9.53 -7.86
CA CYS A 118 6.82 9.38 -8.45
C CYS A 118 6.64 9.39 -9.97
N ASP A 119 7.28 10.35 -10.65
CA ASP A 119 7.10 10.58 -12.09
C ASP A 119 5.62 10.68 -12.51
N GLY A 120 4.82 11.39 -11.69
CA GLY A 120 3.37 11.56 -11.91
C GLY A 120 2.50 10.37 -11.51
N GLU A 121 3.10 9.21 -11.21
CA GLU A 121 2.37 8.01 -10.81
C GLU A 121 2.08 8.02 -9.30
N PRO A 122 0.81 7.97 -8.88
CA PRO A 122 0.46 7.92 -7.47
C PRO A 122 0.67 6.53 -6.86
N GLY A 123 1.08 6.48 -5.59
CA GLY A 123 1.27 5.25 -4.86
C GLY A 123 1.43 5.45 -3.36
N ALA A 124 1.54 4.34 -2.65
CA ALA A 124 1.78 4.29 -1.22
C ALA A 124 3.28 4.19 -0.93
N PHE A 125 3.85 5.16 -0.24
CA PHE A 125 5.22 5.11 0.25
C PHE A 125 5.29 4.43 1.62
N PHE A 126 6.05 3.34 1.73
CA PHE A 126 6.21 2.58 2.96
C PHE A 126 7.35 3.14 3.81
N PHE A 127 7.01 3.74 4.96
CA PHE A 127 8.01 4.15 5.96
C PHE A 127 8.64 2.93 6.62
N HIS A 128 7.78 2.04 7.11
CA HIS A 128 8.19 0.86 7.85
C HIS A 128 7.07 -0.18 7.91
N GLY A 129 7.43 -1.43 8.14
CA GLY A 129 6.47 -2.46 8.50
C GLY A 129 6.94 -3.40 9.59
N TRP A 130 6.00 -3.94 10.34
CA TRP A 130 6.21 -5.01 11.32
C TRP A 130 5.63 -6.28 10.76
N LEU A 131 6.47 -7.29 10.57
CA LEU A 131 6.09 -8.57 9.99
C LEU A 131 6.11 -9.64 11.08
N SER A 132 5.11 -10.52 11.09
CA SER A 132 5.13 -11.70 11.96
C SER A 132 6.29 -12.62 11.57
N GLN A 133 7.04 -13.17 12.51
CA GLN A 133 8.10 -14.13 12.16
C GLN A 133 7.52 -15.46 11.68
N PRO A 134 7.86 -15.95 10.47
CA PRO A 134 7.57 -17.33 10.09
C PRO A 134 8.49 -18.26 10.89
N PHE A 135 7.92 -18.94 11.88
CA PHE A 135 8.54 -20.10 12.57
C PHE A 135 9.99 -19.91 13.06
N GLY A 136 10.36 -18.72 13.54
CA GLY A 136 11.70 -18.46 14.05
C GLY A 136 12.81 -18.50 13.00
N LEU A 137 12.48 -18.56 11.70
CA LEU A 137 13.45 -18.40 10.63
C LEU A 137 14.04 -16.99 10.70
N GLY A 138 15.35 -16.91 10.96
CA GLY A 138 16.14 -15.69 10.95
C GLY A 138 16.34 -15.16 9.53
N LEU A 139 15.24 -14.86 8.81
CA LEU A 139 15.34 -14.10 7.57
C LEU A 139 16.01 -12.76 7.92
N PRO A 140 17.08 -12.35 7.21
CA PRO A 140 17.69 -11.06 7.48
C PRO A 140 16.65 -9.96 7.29
N SER A 141 16.55 -9.05 8.26
CA SER A 141 15.75 -7.84 8.10
C SER A 141 16.23 -7.12 6.83
N ARG A 142 15.30 -6.69 5.98
CA ARG A 142 15.54 -6.07 4.66
C ARG A 142 15.83 -7.00 3.48
N ALA A 143 15.61 -8.31 3.57
CA ALA A 143 15.72 -9.22 2.41
C ALA A 143 14.81 -8.83 1.22
N LEU A 144 13.74 -8.07 1.49
CA LEU A 144 12.76 -7.59 0.51
C LEU A 144 13.00 -6.13 0.06
N GLY A 145 14.09 -5.48 0.48
CA GLY A 145 14.37 -4.06 0.22
C GLY A 145 13.52 -3.08 1.04
N LEU A 146 12.35 -3.51 1.52
CA LEU A 146 11.50 -2.75 2.44
C LEU A 146 12.12 -2.65 3.84
N SER A 147 11.92 -1.50 4.49
CA SER A 147 12.24 -1.28 5.89
C SER A 147 11.22 -2.04 6.76
N TYR A 148 11.63 -3.14 7.40
CA TYR A 148 10.75 -3.87 8.32
C TYR A 148 11.49 -4.45 9.53
N THR A 149 10.76 -4.61 10.64
CA THR A 149 11.17 -5.42 11.78
C THR A 149 10.29 -6.65 11.91
N PHE A 150 10.80 -7.62 12.66
CA PHE A 150 10.07 -8.82 13.00
C PHE A 150 9.46 -8.71 14.40
N GLY A 151 8.20 -9.11 14.53
CA GLY A 151 7.46 -8.97 15.78
C GLY A 151 6.43 -10.07 16.03
N LEU A 152 5.81 -10.00 17.20
CA LEU A 152 4.62 -10.73 17.57
C LEU A 152 3.41 -9.90 17.15
N LEU A 153 2.68 -10.41 16.16
CA LEU A 153 1.46 -9.80 15.64
C LEU A 153 0.33 -10.78 15.92
N ASP A 154 -0.65 -10.34 16.72
CA ASP A 154 -1.87 -11.09 17.00
C ASP A 154 -3.07 -10.24 16.57
N TYR A 155 -3.81 -10.75 15.59
CA TYR A 155 -4.97 -10.08 15.00
C TYR A 155 -6.18 -11.01 15.12
N GLN A 156 -7.22 -10.50 15.78
CA GLN A 156 -8.53 -11.11 15.89
C GLN A 156 -9.54 -10.23 15.15
N HIS A 157 -9.49 -10.28 13.82
CA HIS A 157 -10.43 -9.56 12.96
C HIS A 157 -11.56 -10.51 12.58
N ASP A 158 -12.54 -10.69 13.47
CA ASP A 158 -13.67 -11.59 13.23
C ASP A 158 -14.96 -10.78 13.03
N PRO A 159 -15.29 -10.40 11.79
CA PRO A 159 -16.49 -9.61 11.52
C PRO A 159 -17.77 -10.35 11.96
N LYS A 160 -17.78 -11.69 11.93
CA LYS A 160 -18.95 -12.48 12.37
C LYS A 160 -19.22 -12.37 13.87
N LYS A 161 -18.17 -12.16 14.67
CA LYS A 161 -18.27 -11.90 16.11
C LYS A 161 -18.44 -10.41 16.43
N GLY A 162 -18.40 -9.56 15.41
CA GLY A 162 -18.49 -8.10 15.54
C GLY A 162 -17.29 -7.45 16.26
N LEU A 163 -16.19 -8.18 16.44
CA LEU A 163 -15.01 -7.72 17.17
C LEU A 163 -13.77 -7.75 16.27
N LEU A 164 -13.10 -6.60 16.20
CA LEU A 164 -11.87 -6.41 15.46
C LEU A 164 -10.80 -5.87 16.42
N GLU A 165 -9.84 -6.69 16.82
CA GLU A 165 -8.77 -6.25 17.71
C GLU A 165 -7.41 -6.80 17.30
N GLY A 166 -6.36 -6.09 17.71
CA GLY A 166 -5.01 -6.53 17.44
C GLY A 166 -3.98 -5.93 18.38
N VAL A 167 -2.88 -6.67 18.51
CA VAL A 167 -1.67 -6.30 19.23
C VAL A 167 -0.46 -6.56 18.34
N VAL A 168 0.45 -5.60 18.32
CA VAL A 168 1.76 -5.73 17.68
C VAL A 168 2.84 -5.38 18.69
N ARG A 169 3.87 -6.23 18.78
CA ARG A 169 5.03 -6.07 19.68
C ARG A 169 6.31 -6.50 18.98
N GLU A 170 7.42 -5.86 19.28
CA GLU A 170 8.75 -6.34 18.91
C GLU A 170 9.31 -7.26 20.01
N ARG A 171 10.10 -8.27 19.65
CA ARG A 171 10.53 -9.36 20.55
C ARG A 171 11.26 -8.87 21.83
N ASN A 172 11.90 -7.71 21.77
CA ASN A 172 12.70 -7.14 22.86
C ASN A 172 12.29 -5.70 23.20
N SER A 173 11.02 -5.34 22.98
CA SER A 173 10.50 -4.02 23.29
C SER A 173 9.26 -4.14 24.17
N PRO A 174 9.13 -3.32 25.23
CA PRO A 174 7.87 -3.21 25.96
C PRO A 174 6.80 -2.47 25.13
N GLU A 175 7.22 -1.75 24.10
CA GLU A 175 6.32 -0.94 23.28
C GLU A 175 5.42 -1.80 22.39
N GLN A 176 4.18 -1.35 22.24
CA GLN A 176 3.17 -2.07 21.47
C GLN A 176 2.29 -1.11 20.67
N PHE A 177 1.64 -1.66 19.65
CA PHE A 177 0.49 -1.02 19.01
C PHE A 177 -0.73 -1.89 19.32
N LYS A 178 -1.73 -1.31 19.98
CA LYS A 178 -2.93 -2.03 20.43
C LYS A 178 -4.17 -1.25 20.05
N TYR A 179 -5.13 -1.94 19.43
CA TYR A 179 -6.38 -1.34 19.01
C TYR A 179 -7.55 -2.29 19.18
N ARG A 180 -8.75 -1.72 19.19
CA ARG A 180 -10.02 -2.45 19.23
C ARG A 180 -11.09 -1.66 18.48
N ALA A 181 -11.91 -2.34 17.71
CA ALA A 181 -13.09 -1.79 17.06
C ALA A 181 -14.23 -2.81 17.10
N PHE A 182 -15.44 -2.30 16.91
CA PHE A 182 -16.62 -3.13 16.70
C PHE A 182 -17.13 -2.90 15.28
N ILE A 183 -17.74 -3.95 14.72
CA ILE A 183 -18.38 -3.92 13.41
C ILE A 183 -19.70 -4.67 13.53
N ASP A 184 -20.73 -4.22 12.84
CA ASP A 184 -21.98 -4.97 12.76
C ASP A 184 -21.73 -6.24 11.93
N PRO A 185 -21.96 -7.45 12.48
CA PRO A 185 -21.77 -8.70 11.75
C PRO A 185 -22.59 -8.83 10.45
N GLY A 186 -23.70 -8.09 10.34
CA GLY A 186 -24.58 -8.09 9.17
C GLY A 186 -24.25 -7.04 8.11
N ILE A 187 -23.30 -6.14 8.37
CA ILE A 187 -23.01 -5.03 7.44
C ILE A 187 -22.34 -5.52 6.17
N ASN A 188 -22.82 -5.03 5.03
CA ASN A 188 -22.21 -5.32 3.73
C ASN A 188 -21.10 -4.31 3.44
N ALA A 189 -19.97 -4.80 2.95
CA ALA A 189 -18.88 -3.95 2.50
C ALA A 189 -19.23 -3.31 1.14
N GLU A 190 -18.95 -2.02 1.02
CA GLU A 190 -19.27 -1.21 -0.15
C GLU A 190 -18.00 -0.65 -0.80
N PHE A 191 -18.07 -0.31 -2.09
CA PHE A 191 -16.93 0.33 -2.74
C PHE A 191 -16.60 1.68 -2.10
N CYS A 192 -15.34 2.08 -2.18
CA CYS A 192 -14.91 3.41 -1.77
C CYS A 192 -15.71 4.50 -2.50
N PRO A 193 -16.32 5.47 -1.78
CA PRO A 193 -17.01 6.58 -2.43
C PRO A 193 -16.02 7.43 -3.24
N PRO A 194 -16.37 7.86 -4.48
CA PRO A 194 -15.51 8.72 -5.27
C PRO A 194 -15.15 10.02 -4.54
N GLY A 195 -13.89 10.45 -4.65
CA GLY A 195 -13.35 11.64 -4.01
C GLY A 195 -13.14 11.53 -2.50
N SER A 196 -13.51 10.40 -1.87
CA SER A 196 -13.35 10.22 -0.42
C SER A 196 -11.92 9.90 -0.01
N LEU A 197 -11.62 10.12 1.28
CA LEU A 197 -10.37 9.65 1.88
C LEU A 197 -10.18 8.13 1.72
N ALA A 198 -11.27 7.35 1.76
CA ALA A 198 -11.21 5.91 1.56
C ALA A 198 -10.70 5.57 0.15
N GLU A 199 -11.25 6.19 -0.89
CA GLU A 199 -10.77 6.00 -2.27
C GLU A 199 -9.30 6.43 -2.39
N PHE A 200 -8.98 7.64 -1.92
CA PHE A 200 -7.62 8.18 -1.94
C PHE A 200 -6.62 7.25 -1.24
N ALA A 201 -6.99 6.63 -0.12
CA ALA A 201 -6.06 5.90 0.72
C ALA A 201 -5.96 4.40 0.39
N LEU A 202 -7.05 3.78 -0.08
CA LEU A 202 -7.14 2.34 -0.36
C LEU A 202 -6.80 2.02 -1.82
N GLU A 203 -7.17 2.88 -2.78
CA GLU A 203 -7.00 2.65 -4.21
C GLU A 203 -5.57 2.99 -4.70
N ARG A 204 -4.57 2.43 -4.01
CA ARG A 204 -3.15 2.54 -4.37
C ARG A 204 -2.58 1.20 -4.82
N TYR A 205 -2.30 1.11 -6.11
CA TYR A 205 -1.83 -0.10 -6.77
C TYR A 205 -0.31 -0.17 -6.92
N THR A 206 0.39 0.89 -6.51
CA THR A 206 1.86 0.98 -6.50
C THR A 206 2.35 1.23 -5.10
N GLY A 207 3.30 0.41 -4.67
CA GLY A 207 4.05 0.60 -3.43
C GLY A 207 5.44 1.14 -3.73
N PHE A 208 5.80 2.23 -3.08
CA PHE A 208 7.11 2.86 -3.13
C PHE A 208 7.86 2.65 -1.82
N PHE A 209 9.18 2.57 -1.90
CA PHE A 209 10.05 2.61 -0.73
C PHE A 209 11.45 3.08 -1.14
N SER A 210 12.26 3.46 -0.16
CA SER A 210 13.68 3.77 -0.37
C SER A 210 14.57 2.73 0.27
N TRP A 211 15.57 2.29 -0.49
CA TRP A 211 16.60 1.37 -0.02
C TRP A 211 17.98 1.90 -0.39
N LYS A 212 18.83 2.11 0.63
CA LYS A 212 20.16 2.72 0.48
C LYS A 212 20.12 4.05 -0.30
N GLY A 213 19.11 4.87 -0.03
CA GLY A 213 18.92 6.18 -0.68
C GLY A 213 18.44 6.12 -2.13
N SER A 214 18.07 4.94 -2.64
CA SER A 214 17.52 4.79 -3.99
C SER A 214 16.02 4.46 -3.93
N PRO A 215 15.20 5.05 -4.83
CA PRO A 215 13.77 4.77 -4.90
C PRO A 215 13.49 3.43 -5.60
N PHE A 216 12.57 2.66 -5.03
CA PHE A 216 12.08 1.40 -5.56
C PHE A 216 10.55 1.39 -5.59
N ALA A 217 10.01 0.61 -6.53
CA ALA A 217 8.59 0.40 -6.70
C ALA A 217 8.28 -1.09 -6.84
N PHE A 218 7.08 -1.46 -6.41
CA PHE A 218 6.42 -2.72 -6.73
C PHE A 218 4.93 -2.45 -6.95
N ARG A 219 4.26 -3.37 -7.66
CA ARG A 219 2.83 -3.27 -7.92
C ARG A 219 2.08 -4.28 -7.07
N ALA A 220 0.91 -3.88 -6.58
CA ALA A 220 -0.04 -4.76 -5.92
C ALA A 220 -1.36 -4.66 -6.68
N TRP A 221 -1.67 -5.66 -7.49
CA TRP A 221 -2.93 -5.69 -8.23
C TRP A 221 -3.98 -6.48 -7.45
N HIS A 222 -5.13 -5.85 -7.28
CA HIS A 222 -6.33 -6.42 -6.71
C HIS A 222 -7.55 -5.71 -7.34
N PRO A 223 -8.77 -6.26 -7.24
CA PRO A 223 -9.98 -5.53 -7.57
C PRO A 223 -10.17 -4.29 -6.69
N PRO A 224 -11.00 -3.30 -7.07
CA PRO A 224 -11.32 -2.17 -6.20
C PRO A 224 -11.82 -2.62 -4.82
N TRP A 225 -11.45 -1.89 -3.78
CA TRP A 225 -11.76 -2.27 -2.40
C TRP A 225 -13.25 -2.15 -2.12
N LYS A 226 -13.78 -3.18 -1.47
CA LYS A 226 -15.00 -3.07 -0.67
C LYS A 226 -14.61 -2.91 0.79
N GLN A 227 -15.19 -1.93 1.45
CA GLN A 227 -14.85 -1.54 2.81
C GLN A 227 -16.09 -1.18 3.62
N VAL A 228 -15.91 -1.17 4.93
CA VAL A 228 -16.85 -0.70 5.92
C VAL A 228 -16.11 0.29 6.81
N GLN A 229 -16.64 1.51 6.95
CA GLN A 229 -16.08 2.46 7.89
C GLN A 229 -16.37 2.01 9.32
N ILE A 230 -15.37 2.10 10.19
CA ILE A 230 -15.43 1.67 11.58
C ILE A 230 -14.89 2.76 12.50
N SER A 231 -15.22 2.68 13.78
CA SER A 231 -14.71 3.60 14.81
C SER A 231 -13.83 2.85 15.81
N PRO A 232 -12.51 2.77 15.57
CA PRO A 232 -11.60 2.09 16.46
C PRO A 232 -11.18 2.95 17.65
N THR A 233 -10.89 2.29 18.76
CA THR A 233 -10.11 2.84 19.87
C THR A 233 -8.69 2.31 19.77
N ILE A 234 -7.73 3.21 19.59
CA ILE A 234 -6.31 2.89 19.73
C ILE A 234 -5.97 3.01 21.22
N ARG A 235 -5.64 1.87 21.83
CA ARG A 235 -5.33 1.76 23.26
C ARG A 235 -3.86 2.01 23.56
N ASP A 236 -3.00 1.79 22.58
CA ASP A 236 -1.57 1.98 22.67
C ASP A 236 -0.99 2.22 21.28
N HIS A 237 -0.17 3.25 21.12
CA HIS A 237 0.54 3.55 19.87
C HIS A 237 2.06 3.71 20.04
N ASN A 238 2.59 3.33 21.20
CA ASN A 238 3.98 3.60 21.54
C ASN A 238 4.95 2.88 20.62
N LEU A 239 4.59 1.71 20.09
CA LEU A 239 5.42 1.03 19.09
C LEU A 239 5.70 1.93 17.87
N VAL A 240 4.71 2.72 17.44
CA VAL A 240 4.83 3.60 16.29
C VAL A 240 5.52 4.90 16.70
N THR A 241 5.07 5.57 17.76
CA THR A 241 5.62 6.86 18.20
C THR A 241 7.07 6.78 18.70
N ARG A 242 7.49 5.64 19.28
CA ARG A 242 8.89 5.34 19.62
C ARG A 242 9.81 5.46 18.41
N ARG A 243 9.34 5.01 17.24
CA ARG A 243 10.11 4.99 16.00
C ARG A 243 9.92 6.25 15.16
N PHE A 244 8.73 6.82 15.23
CA PHE A 244 8.30 8.00 14.49
C PHE A 244 7.65 8.99 15.46
N PRO A 245 8.44 9.80 16.19
CA PRO A 245 7.90 10.71 17.21
C PRO A 245 6.80 11.64 16.68
N TRP A 246 6.96 12.13 15.44
CA TRP A 246 5.97 12.95 14.74
C TRP A 246 4.59 12.29 14.61
N PHE A 247 4.50 10.96 14.69
CA PHE A 247 3.21 10.26 14.62
C PHE A 247 2.27 10.63 15.78
N GLY A 248 2.82 11.07 16.92
CA GLY A 248 2.05 11.54 18.06
C GLY A 248 1.22 12.81 17.78
N GLU A 249 1.57 13.57 16.75
CA GLU A 249 0.83 14.76 16.32
C GLU A 249 -0.34 14.44 15.39
N GLY A 250 -0.47 13.17 14.99
CA GLY A 250 -1.47 12.71 14.03
C GLY A 250 -2.86 12.61 14.61
N ARG A 251 -3.83 13.16 13.91
CA ARG A 251 -5.24 12.97 14.23
C ARG A 251 -5.80 11.79 13.45
N LEU A 252 -6.27 10.76 14.15
CA LEU A 252 -7.05 9.68 13.52
C LEU A 252 -8.36 10.27 13.00
N VAL A 253 -8.56 10.27 11.69
CA VAL A 253 -9.75 10.86 11.06
C VAL A 253 -10.74 9.82 10.57
N SER A 254 -10.25 8.64 10.16
CA SER A 254 -11.09 7.57 9.66
C SER A 254 -10.38 6.22 9.82
N ALA A 255 -11.18 5.16 9.85
CA ALA A 255 -10.67 3.80 9.79
C ALA A 255 -11.66 2.91 9.06
N HIS A 256 -11.14 1.89 8.40
CA HIS A 256 -11.93 1.02 7.54
C HIS A 256 -11.55 -0.44 7.77
N PHE A 257 -12.56 -1.30 7.77
CA PHE A 257 -12.41 -2.73 7.65
C PHE A 257 -12.69 -3.14 6.20
N ALA A 258 -11.85 -3.99 5.64
CA ALA A 258 -12.09 -4.60 4.34
C ALA A 258 -11.98 -6.14 4.43
N PRO A 259 -12.91 -6.90 3.84
CA PRO A 259 -12.83 -8.36 3.82
C PRO A 259 -11.54 -8.88 3.17
N GLY A 260 -11.06 -8.17 2.15
CA GLY A 260 -9.85 -8.51 1.40
C GLY A 260 -10.13 -9.34 0.14
N PHE A 261 -9.11 -10.04 -0.35
CA PHE A 261 -9.12 -10.76 -1.62
C PHE A 261 -8.31 -12.06 -1.53
N GLU A 262 -8.74 -13.09 -2.27
CA GLU A 262 -8.03 -14.38 -2.33
C GLU A 262 -6.77 -14.34 -3.23
N ASP A 263 -6.81 -13.48 -4.26
CA ASP A 263 -5.77 -13.37 -5.28
C ASP A 263 -5.28 -11.92 -5.41
N VAL A 264 -4.37 -11.51 -4.53
CA VAL A 264 -3.60 -10.27 -4.69
C VAL A 264 -2.29 -10.58 -5.37
N TRP A 265 -2.05 -9.92 -6.50
CA TRP A 265 -0.86 -10.10 -7.32
C TRP A 265 0.19 -9.08 -6.93
N LEU A 266 1.35 -9.57 -6.50
CA LEU A 266 2.50 -8.74 -6.12
C LEU A 266 3.56 -8.83 -7.21
N GLY A 267 3.84 -7.69 -7.83
CA GLY A 267 4.83 -7.55 -8.89
C GLY A 267 6.27 -7.58 -8.36
N ARG A 268 7.22 -7.65 -9.29
CA ARG A 268 8.64 -7.56 -8.95
C ARG A 268 9.01 -6.16 -8.47
N VAL A 269 9.78 -6.11 -7.39
CA VAL A 269 10.50 -4.91 -6.97
C VAL A 269 11.46 -4.50 -8.09
N HIS A 270 11.45 -3.22 -8.44
CA HIS A 270 12.38 -2.64 -9.38
C HIS A 270 12.76 -1.22 -8.95
N ARG A 271 13.95 -0.78 -9.32
CA ARG A 271 14.40 0.59 -9.08
C ARG A 271 13.59 1.54 -9.97
N VAL A 272 13.17 2.67 -9.42
CA VAL A 272 12.58 3.75 -10.22
C VAL A 272 13.71 4.49 -10.90
N GLN A 273 13.70 4.54 -12.24
CA GLN A 273 14.63 5.36 -13.00
C GLN A 273 14.00 6.75 -13.12
N GLN A 274 14.48 7.71 -12.33
CA GLN A 274 14.07 9.10 -12.55
C GLN A 274 14.47 9.50 -13.96
N GLY A 275 13.53 10.09 -14.69
CA GLY A 275 13.82 10.78 -15.94
C GLY A 275 14.98 11.75 -15.69
N SER A 276 15.98 11.71 -16.57
CA SER A 276 17.13 12.60 -16.58
C SER A 276 16.69 14.07 -16.69
N GLY A 277 16.35 14.70 -15.57
CA GLY A 277 15.91 16.10 -15.49
C GLY A 277 16.59 16.90 -14.38
N ARG A 278 17.19 16.23 -13.38
CA ARG A 278 18.09 16.87 -12.42
C ARG A 278 19.53 16.54 -12.78
N LEU A 279 20.10 17.33 -13.69
CA LEU A 279 21.54 17.50 -13.80
C LEU A 279 22.04 18.02 -12.45
N LEU A 280 22.51 17.12 -11.59
CA LEU A 280 23.42 17.49 -10.52
C LEU A 280 24.64 18.15 -11.21
N PRO A 281 25.04 19.37 -10.84
CA PRO A 281 26.27 19.94 -11.35
C PRO A 281 27.41 19.01 -10.93
N LYS A 282 28.12 18.45 -11.91
CA LYS A 282 29.32 17.63 -11.66
C LYS A 282 30.32 18.46 -10.84
N PRO A 283 30.80 17.99 -9.68
CA PRO A 283 31.91 18.64 -9.02
C PRO A 283 33.18 18.31 -9.80
N GLY A 284 33.82 19.35 -10.34
CA GLY A 284 35.23 19.32 -10.72
C GLY A 284 35.51 19.08 -12.20
N SER A 285 35.63 20.16 -12.98
CA SER A 285 36.79 20.29 -13.86
C SER A 285 37.59 21.49 -13.36
N ARG A 286 38.69 21.21 -12.66
CA ARG A 286 39.78 22.18 -12.52
C ARG A 286 40.28 22.48 -13.94
N SER A 287 39.92 23.63 -14.47
CA SER A 287 40.61 24.24 -15.60
C SER A 287 41.87 24.89 -15.04
N ALA A 288 42.97 24.14 -15.01
CA ALA A 288 44.30 24.71 -14.93
C ALA A 288 44.84 24.86 -16.36
N LEU A 289 45.44 26.03 -16.60
CA LEU A 289 46.39 26.38 -17.68
C LEU A 289 45.79 26.67 -19.07
N PHE A 290 45.86 27.93 -19.49
CA PHE A 290 46.91 28.35 -20.41
C PHE A 290 47.25 29.84 -20.23
N GLU A 291 48.55 30.11 -20.22
CA GLU A 291 49.21 31.42 -20.22
C GLU A 291 49.10 32.12 -21.59
N MET A 292 49.09 33.46 -21.53
CA MET A 292 49.75 34.43 -22.42
C MET A 292 49.13 34.78 -23.79
N PRO A 293 49.46 35.97 -24.36
CA PRO A 293 50.48 36.97 -23.96
C PRO A 293 49.96 38.19 -23.19
#